data_AF-A0A8D8TEE0-F1
#
_entry.id   AF-A0A8D8TEE0-F1
#
_cell.length_a   1.000
_cell.length_b   1.000
_cell.length_c   1.000
_cell.angle_alpha   90.00
_cell.angle_beta   90.00
_cell.angle_gamma   90.00
#
_symmetry.space_group_name_H-M   'P 1'
#
loop_
_entity.id
_entity.type
_entity.pdbx_description
1 polymer ?
#
loop_
_entity_poly.entity_id
_entity_poly.type
_entity_poly.pdbx_seq_one_letter_code
_entity_poly.pdbx_strand_id
1 'polypeptide(L)'
;KILKYFNESQVYRIDHYLGKETILNLLAFRFSNSFFLNNWGNHIIDSVQITVSEEVGIEGRIEYFDKTGQIKDMIQNHLLQILSIIAMESPKNLNTNSIREKKIKIVRSLRKIDYNNINEKIVLGQYTFGKINGINVPGYLDEINLDKNSNTETFVSLRVDIDNLNWAGVPFYLRSGKK
;
A
#
# COMPACT_ATOMS: atom_id res chain seq x y z
N LYS A 1 10.29 -5.25 -21.81
CA LYS A 1 10.45 -6.58 -22.46
C LYS A 1 9.11 -7.16 -22.93
N ILE A 2 8.05 -7.21 -22.09
CA ILE A 2 6.72 -7.74 -22.49
C ILE A 2 6.08 -6.97 -23.65
N LEU A 3 6.11 -5.62 -23.60
CA LEU A 3 5.51 -4.76 -24.64
C LEU A 3 6.19 -4.82 -26.01
N LYS A 4 7.30 -5.57 -26.15
CA LYS A 4 7.88 -5.89 -27.46
C LYS A 4 7.01 -6.90 -28.23
N TYR A 5 6.25 -7.72 -27.51
CA TYR A 5 5.49 -8.85 -28.07
C TYR A 5 3.97 -8.70 -27.90
N PHE A 6 3.51 -7.82 -27.01
CA PHE A 6 2.10 -7.62 -26.72
C PHE A 6 1.76 -6.13 -26.64
N ASN A 7 0.59 -5.76 -27.11
CA ASN A 7 0.03 -4.43 -26.85
C ASN A 7 -0.41 -4.33 -25.38
N GLU A 8 -0.40 -3.13 -24.81
CA GLU A 8 -0.78 -2.92 -23.40
C GLU A 8 -2.22 -3.38 -23.09
N SER A 9 -3.13 -3.31 -24.06
CA SER A 9 -4.50 -3.83 -23.93
C SER A 9 -4.60 -5.36 -23.79
N GLN A 10 -3.52 -6.09 -24.09
CA GLN A 10 -3.41 -7.54 -23.99
C GLN A 10 -2.70 -7.98 -22.70
N VAL A 11 -2.19 -7.04 -21.90
CA VAL A 11 -1.38 -7.34 -20.71
C VAL A 11 -2.18 -7.06 -19.43
N TYR A 12 -2.55 -8.14 -18.73
CA TYR A 12 -3.28 -8.08 -17.47
C TYR A 12 -2.32 -8.35 -16.32
N ARG A 13 -1.84 -7.27 -15.68
CA ARG A 13 -0.96 -7.36 -14.50
C ARG A 13 -1.82 -7.55 -13.27
N ILE A 14 -1.58 -8.63 -12.54
CA ILE A 14 -2.41 -9.00 -11.39
C ILE A 14 -1.91 -8.32 -10.13
N ASP A 15 -2.85 -7.66 -9.45
CA ASP A 15 -2.77 -7.35 -8.03
C ASP A 15 -4.06 -7.89 -7.41
N HIS A 16 -3.95 -8.95 -6.61
CA HIS A 16 -5.12 -9.67 -6.12
C HIS A 16 -5.98 -8.85 -5.15
N TYR A 17 -5.44 -7.79 -4.53
CA TYR A 17 -6.23 -6.89 -3.69
C TYR A 17 -7.29 -6.14 -4.51
N LEU A 18 -7.04 -5.87 -5.79
CA LEU A 18 -8.00 -5.24 -6.68
C LEU A 18 -9.22 -6.13 -6.98
N GLY A 19 -9.11 -7.45 -6.75
CA GLY A 19 -10.23 -8.38 -6.90
C GLY A 19 -11.09 -8.53 -5.65
N LYS A 20 -10.69 -7.93 -4.52
CA LYS A 20 -11.47 -7.99 -3.27
C LYS A 20 -12.71 -7.11 -3.40
N GLU A 21 -13.87 -7.65 -3.06
CA GLU A 21 -15.17 -6.98 -3.20
C GLU A 21 -15.21 -5.62 -2.47
N THR A 22 -14.63 -5.54 -1.27
CA THR A 22 -14.53 -4.30 -0.51
C THR A 22 -13.73 -3.21 -1.22
N ILE A 23 -12.68 -3.57 -1.96
CA ILE A 23 -11.86 -2.62 -2.73
C ILE A 23 -12.60 -2.17 -3.99
N LEU A 24 -13.30 -3.09 -4.67
CA LEU A 24 -14.14 -2.75 -5.82
C LEU A 24 -15.28 -1.80 -5.44
N ASN A 25 -15.89 -2.01 -4.27
CA ASN A 25 -17.00 -1.19 -3.76
C ASN A 25 -16.60 0.24 -3.39
N LEU A 26 -15.30 0.55 -3.24
CA LEU A 26 -14.85 1.93 -2.99
C LEU A 26 -15.29 2.91 -4.09
N LEU A 27 -15.35 2.46 -5.35
CA LEU A 27 -15.78 3.32 -6.45
C LEU A 27 -17.26 3.71 -6.33
N ALA A 28 -18.13 2.73 -6.07
CA ALA A 28 -19.55 2.97 -5.84
C ALA A 28 -19.77 3.80 -4.58
N PHE A 29 -19.08 3.48 -3.49
CA PHE A 29 -19.18 4.21 -2.24
C PHE A 29 -18.83 5.71 -2.41
N ARG A 30 -17.75 6.03 -3.11
CA ARG A 30 -17.29 7.41 -3.28
C ARG A 30 -18.11 8.21 -4.29
N PHE A 31 -18.49 7.60 -5.41
CA PHE A 31 -19.02 8.35 -6.56
C PHE A 31 -20.52 8.19 -6.76
N SER A 32 -21.17 7.21 -6.14
CA SER A 32 -22.64 7.04 -6.19
C SER A 32 -23.36 7.70 -5.02
N ASN A 33 -22.62 8.29 -4.05
CA ASN A 33 -23.17 8.96 -2.88
C ASN A 33 -22.77 10.43 -2.88
N SER A 34 -23.73 11.35 -3.00
CA SER A 34 -23.49 12.80 -3.05
C SER A 34 -22.79 13.32 -1.79
N PHE A 35 -23.11 12.75 -0.62
CA PHE A 35 -22.47 13.10 0.63
C PHE A 35 -20.96 12.84 0.59
N PHE A 36 -20.53 11.66 0.13
CA PHE A 36 -19.10 11.36 0.03
C PHE A 36 -18.45 12.15 -1.10
N LEU A 37 -19.06 12.20 -2.28
CA LEU A 37 -18.51 12.89 -3.45
C LEU A 37 -18.07 14.33 -3.12
N ASN A 38 -18.88 15.08 -2.38
CA ASN A 38 -18.62 16.48 -2.06
C ASN A 38 -17.72 16.69 -0.84
N ASN A 39 -17.49 15.66 -0.02
CA ASN A 39 -16.75 15.76 1.24
C ASN A 39 -15.44 14.93 1.23
N TRP A 40 -15.02 14.43 0.06
CA TRP A 40 -13.85 13.55 -0.07
C TRP A 40 -12.55 14.30 -0.40
N GLY A 41 -12.11 15.15 0.51
CA GLY A 41 -10.89 15.95 0.33
C GLY A 41 -10.46 16.70 1.58
N ASN A 42 -9.43 17.53 1.43
CA ASN A 42 -8.74 18.28 2.49
C ASN A 42 -9.59 19.31 3.24
N HIS A 43 -10.78 19.64 2.75
CA HIS A 43 -11.71 20.51 3.45
C HIS A 43 -12.45 19.81 4.61
N ILE A 44 -12.53 18.47 4.58
CA ILE A 44 -13.22 17.66 5.60
C ILE A 44 -12.29 16.62 6.23
N ILE A 45 -11.41 16.02 5.43
CA ILE A 45 -10.57 14.89 5.85
C ILE A 45 -9.28 15.42 6.44
N ASP A 46 -9.05 15.14 7.72
CA ASP A 46 -7.79 15.43 8.41
C ASP A 46 -6.65 14.49 7.98
N SER A 47 -6.92 13.18 7.91
CA SER A 47 -5.94 12.18 7.51
C SER A 47 -6.58 10.90 6.98
N VAL A 48 -5.81 10.12 6.21
CA VAL A 48 -6.22 8.81 5.68
C VAL A 48 -5.26 7.74 6.19
N GLN A 49 -5.79 6.61 6.67
CA GLN A 49 -4.99 5.48 7.14
C GLN A 49 -5.40 4.21 6.40
N ILE A 50 -4.41 3.52 5.81
CA ILE A 50 -4.59 2.25 5.11
C ILE A 50 -3.71 1.24 5.81
N THR A 51 -4.33 0.27 6.48
CA THR A 51 -3.64 -0.76 7.26
C THR A 51 -3.94 -2.14 6.70
N VAL A 52 -2.90 -2.94 6.52
CA VAL A 52 -2.99 -4.37 6.23
C VAL A 52 -2.11 -5.11 7.22
N SER A 53 -2.72 -5.72 8.23
CA SER A 53 -2.03 -6.49 9.28
C SER A 53 -2.22 -7.98 9.05
N GLU A 54 -1.15 -8.76 9.20
CA GLU A 54 -1.16 -10.21 9.08
C GLU A 54 -0.70 -10.83 10.41
N GLU A 55 -1.52 -11.70 11.00
CA GLU A 55 -1.12 -12.49 12.19
C GLU A 55 -0.08 -13.57 11.85
N VAL A 56 0.01 -13.87 10.57
CA VAL A 56 0.88 -14.90 10.01
C VAL A 56 2.31 -14.37 9.87
N GLY A 57 3.29 -15.24 10.13
CA GLY A 57 4.70 -14.94 9.90
C GLY A 57 5.08 -15.10 8.43
N ILE A 58 6.32 -15.53 8.18
CA ILE A 58 6.83 -15.70 6.81
C ILE A 58 6.47 -17.05 6.19
N GLU A 59 6.17 -18.05 7.03
CA GLU A 59 5.66 -19.38 6.66
C GLU A 59 6.39 -20.01 5.46
N GLY A 60 7.67 -20.33 5.64
CA GLY A 60 8.46 -21.07 4.65
C GLY A 60 8.87 -20.28 3.40
N ARG A 61 8.50 -19.00 3.28
CA ARG A 61 8.93 -18.11 2.18
C ARG A 61 10.18 -17.30 2.50
N ILE A 62 10.98 -17.77 3.45
CA ILE A 62 12.09 -17.04 4.08
C ILE A 62 13.08 -16.48 3.05
N GLU A 63 13.62 -17.32 2.18
CA GLU A 63 14.65 -16.91 1.20
C GLU A 63 14.16 -15.85 0.21
N TYR A 64 12.87 -15.87 -0.12
CA TYR A 64 12.24 -14.89 -1.00
C TYR A 64 11.97 -13.59 -0.25
N PHE A 65 11.37 -13.70 0.95
CA PHE A 65 10.97 -12.54 1.73
C PHE A 65 12.19 -11.74 2.19
N ASP A 66 13.28 -12.39 2.59
CA ASP A 66 14.48 -11.71 3.07
C ASP A 66 15.18 -10.82 2.01
N LYS A 67 14.89 -11.04 0.73
CA LYS A 67 15.37 -10.17 -0.38
C LYS A 67 14.37 -9.09 -0.76
N THR A 68 13.13 -9.25 -0.32
CA THR A 68 11.96 -8.48 -0.77
C THR A 68 11.57 -7.45 0.28
N GLY A 69 11.34 -7.88 1.52
CA GLY A 69 10.86 -7.06 2.63
C GLY A 69 9.41 -6.63 2.47
N GLN A 70 8.82 -6.15 3.57
CA GLN A 70 7.42 -5.74 3.62
C GLN A 70 7.12 -4.55 2.69
N ILE A 71 8.11 -3.68 2.39
CA ILE A 71 7.91 -2.56 1.47
C ILE A 71 7.53 -3.06 0.07
N LYS A 72 8.27 -4.03 -0.45
CA LYS A 72 8.02 -4.56 -1.81
C LYS A 72 6.89 -5.58 -1.82
N ASP A 73 6.74 -6.38 -0.76
CA ASP A 73 5.70 -7.41 -0.67
C ASP A 73 4.29 -6.80 -0.61
N MET A 74 4.14 -5.68 0.12
CA MET A 74 2.81 -5.12 0.45
C MET A 74 2.62 -3.64 0.11
N ILE A 75 3.62 -2.79 0.37
CA ILE A 75 3.44 -1.33 0.20
C ILE A 75 3.43 -0.95 -1.28
N GLN A 76 4.43 -1.40 -2.04
CA GLN A 76 4.66 -1.00 -3.42
C GLN A 76 3.51 -1.38 -4.37
N ASN A 77 2.87 -2.51 -4.11
CA ASN A 77 1.77 -3.07 -4.89
C ASN A 77 0.40 -2.72 -4.24
N HIS A 78 -0.02 -3.50 -3.24
CA HIS A 78 -1.36 -3.57 -2.72
C HIS A 78 -1.80 -2.24 -2.09
N LEU A 79 -1.03 -1.71 -1.15
CA LEU A 79 -1.40 -0.46 -0.49
C LEU A 79 -1.31 0.73 -1.43
N LEU A 80 -0.37 0.75 -2.37
CA LEU A 80 -0.29 1.79 -3.39
C LEU A 80 -1.49 1.76 -4.35
N GLN A 81 -1.97 0.56 -4.71
CA GLN A 81 -3.19 0.40 -5.50
C GLN A 81 -4.41 0.93 -4.73
N ILE A 82 -4.58 0.55 -3.47
CA ILE A 82 -5.70 1.01 -2.63
C ILE A 82 -5.64 2.53 -2.44
N LEU A 83 -4.47 3.09 -2.12
CA LEU A 83 -4.26 4.53 -2.03
C LEU A 83 -4.71 5.23 -3.31
N SER A 84 -4.32 4.71 -4.48
CA SER A 84 -4.69 5.33 -5.76
C SER A 84 -6.20 5.34 -5.98
N ILE A 85 -6.93 4.32 -5.52
CA ILE A 85 -8.39 4.25 -5.62
C ILE A 85 -9.05 5.19 -4.61
N ILE A 86 -8.52 5.32 -3.40
CA ILE A 86 -9.05 6.21 -2.36
C ILE A 86 -8.83 7.68 -2.74
N ALA A 87 -7.66 8.02 -3.28
CA ALA A 87 -7.29 9.41 -3.51
C ALA A 87 -7.70 9.95 -4.88
N MET A 88 -7.97 9.09 -5.87
CA MET A 88 -8.27 9.57 -7.22
C MET A 88 -9.54 10.41 -7.29
N GLU A 89 -9.57 11.37 -8.20
CA GLU A 89 -10.79 12.13 -8.53
C GLU A 89 -11.84 11.23 -9.19
N SER A 90 -13.10 11.71 -9.25
CA SER A 90 -14.15 11.04 -10.02
C SER A 90 -13.71 10.86 -11.48
N PRO A 91 -13.74 9.64 -12.01
CA PRO A 91 -13.47 9.41 -13.43
C PRO A 91 -14.64 9.94 -14.26
N LYS A 92 -14.39 10.20 -15.54
CA LYS A 92 -15.44 10.68 -16.48
C LYS A 92 -16.52 9.61 -16.69
N ASN A 93 -16.11 8.35 -16.64
CA ASN A 93 -16.96 7.17 -16.71
C ASN A 93 -16.22 5.99 -16.04
N LEU A 94 -16.89 4.86 -15.88
CA LEU A 94 -16.33 3.68 -15.20
C LEU A 94 -15.55 2.75 -16.14
N ASN A 95 -15.09 3.24 -17.30
CA ASN A 95 -14.27 2.42 -18.18
C ASN A 95 -12.83 2.31 -17.65
N THR A 96 -12.14 1.24 -18.04
CA THR A 96 -10.81 0.89 -17.53
C THR A 96 -9.78 2.01 -17.72
N ASN A 97 -9.81 2.69 -18.87
CA ASN A 97 -8.85 3.75 -19.18
C ASN A 97 -9.09 5.00 -18.31
N SER A 98 -10.35 5.41 -18.13
CA SER A 98 -10.68 6.59 -17.32
C SER A 98 -10.28 6.38 -15.86
N ILE A 99 -10.55 5.20 -15.30
CA ILE A 99 -10.12 4.84 -13.95
C ILE A 99 -8.58 4.80 -13.87
N ARG A 100 -7.93 4.17 -14.83
CA ARG A 100 -6.46 4.05 -14.87
C ARG A 100 -5.77 5.41 -14.92
N GLU A 101 -6.25 6.34 -15.75
CA GLU A 101 -5.71 7.69 -15.84
C GLU A 101 -5.79 8.42 -14.50
N LYS A 102 -6.92 8.31 -13.80
CA LYS A 102 -7.12 8.93 -12.48
C LYS A 102 -6.19 8.31 -11.42
N LYS A 103 -6.00 7.00 -11.43
CA LYS A 103 -5.02 6.32 -10.55
C LYS A 103 -3.58 6.76 -10.84
N ILE A 104 -3.19 6.85 -12.12
CA ILE A 104 -1.84 7.28 -12.53
C ILE A 104 -1.57 8.72 -12.09
N LYS A 105 -2.56 9.61 -12.18
CA LYS A 105 -2.41 10.99 -11.70
C LYS A 105 -2.06 11.03 -10.22
N ILE A 106 -2.70 10.21 -9.38
CA ILE A 106 -2.35 10.12 -7.96
C ILE A 106 -0.92 9.66 -7.76
N VAL A 107 -0.51 8.56 -8.42
CA VAL A 107 0.85 8.04 -8.27
C VAL A 107 1.90 9.08 -8.69
N ARG A 108 1.62 9.86 -9.75
CA ARG A 108 2.49 10.96 -10.19
C ARG A 108 2.50 12.17 -9.25
N SER A 109 1.42 12.38 -8.50
CA SER A 109 1.31 13.44 -7.49
C SER A 109 1.88 13.03 -6.14
N LEU A 110 2.37 11.80 -5.94
CA LEU A 110 3.01 11.43 -4.69
C LEU A 110 4.31 12.21 -4.52
N ARG A 111 4.44 12.89 -3.38
CA ARG A 111 5.68 13.56 -3.01
C ARG A 111 6.79 12.53 -2.85
N LYS A 112 7.93 12.78 -3.49
CA LYS A 112 9.07 11.88 -3.44
C LYS A 112 9.61 11.80 -2.01
N ILE A 113 9.82 10.57 -1.55
CA ILE A 113 10.59 10.27 -0.34
C ILE A 113 12.03 10.03 -0.77
N ASP A 114 12.96 10.77 -0.18
CA ASP A 114 14.39 10.72 -0.47
C ASP A 114 15.22 10.77 0.82
N TYR A 115 16.55 10.76 0.70
CA TYR A 115 17.44 10.72 1.84
C TYR A 115 17.29 11.90 2.82
N ASN A 116 16.73 13.03 2.38
CA ASN A 116 16.57 14.21 3.23
C ASN A 116 15.34 14.12 4.12
N ASN A 117 14.30 13.36 3.72
CA ASN A 117 13.04 13.27 4.46
C ASN A 117 12.68 11.85 4.93
N ILE A 118 13.42 10.82 4.53
CA ILE A 118 13.09 9.42 4.80
C ILE A 118 12.87 9.15 6.29
N ASN A 119 13.73 9.69 7.17
CA ASN A 119 13.64 9.49 8.62
C ASN A 119 12.37 10.07 9.26
N GLU A 120 11.72 11.04 8.60
CA GLU A 120 10.45 11.62 9.06
C GLU A 120 9.22 10.91 8.48
N LYS A 121 9.42 10.14 7.41
CA LYS A 121 8.33 9.55 6.62
C LYS A 121 8.16 8.06 6.83
N ILE A 122 9.22 7.35 7.23
CA ILE A 122 9.19 5.90 7.34
C ILE A 122 9.58 5.44 8.74
N VAL A 123 8.83 4.45 9.24
CA VAL A 123 9.20 3.63 10.38
C VAL A 123 9.24 2.19 9.92
N LEU A 124 10.38 1.54 10.16
CA LEU A 124 10.61 0.14 9.86
C LEU A 124 10.67 -0.66 11.15
N GLY A 125 10.16 -1.87 11.11
CA GLY A 125 10.24 -2.81 12.23
C GLY A 125 10.57 -4.21 11.75
N GLN A 126 11.14 -5.00 12.64
CA GLN A 126 11.35 -6.43 12.48
C GLN A 126 10.79 -7.11 13.73
N TYR A 127 9.86 -8.06 13.57
CA TYR A 127 9.25 -8.71 14.72
C TYR A 127 10.29 -9.57 15.45
N THR A 128 10.20 -9.54 16.78
CA THR A 128 11.08 -10.30 17.68
C THR A 128 10.25 -11.33 18.43
N PHE A 129 10.92 -12.15 19.24
CA PHE A 129 10.25 -13.13 20.09
C PHE A 129 9.11 -12.48 20.88
N GLY A 130 7.93 -13.13 20.87
CA GLY A 130 6.73 -12.58 21.50
C GLY A 130 5.68 -13.63 21.82
N LYS A 131 4.47 -13.17 22.11
CA LYS A 131 3.31 -14.02 22.35
C LYS A 131 2.11 -13.54 21.54
N ILE A 132 1.50 -14.43 20.77
CA ILE A 132 0.22 -14.20 20.09
C ILE A 132 -0.79 -15.17 20.69
N ASN A 133 -1.91 -14.66 21.20
CA ASN A 133 -2.96 -15.46 21.85
C ASN A 133 -2.42 -16.40 22.95
N GLY A 134 -1.40 -15.95 23.70
CA GLY A 134 -0.75 -16.72 24.76
C GLY A 134 0.29 -17.74 24.29
N ILE A 135 0.43 -17.96 22.99
CA ILE A 135 1.40 -18.90 22.39
C ILE A 135 2.69 -18.15 22.07
N ASN A 136 3.83 -18.69 22.51
CA ASN A 136 5.14 -18.15 22.16
C ASN A 136 5.36 -18.25 20.65
N VAL A 137 5.79 -17.14 20.04
CA VAL A 137 6.17 -17.08 18.63
C VAL A 137 7.63 -16.63 18.51
N PRO A 138 8.42 -17.26 17.63
CA PRO A 138 9.82 -16.90 17.41
C PRO A 138 9.97 -15.49 16.79
N GLY A 139 11.13 -14.87 16.97
CA GLY A 139 11.48 -13.66 16.23
C GLY A 139 11.86 -13.97 14.79
N TYR A 140 11.89 -12.95 13.92
CA TYR A 140 12.22 -13.12 12.51
C TYR A 140 13.60 -13.76 12.33
N LEU A 141 14.63 -13.29 13.04
CA LEU A 141 15.99 -13.85 12.97
C LEU A 141 16.04 -15.32 13.43
N ASP A 142 15.17 -15.73 14.34
CA ASP A 142 15.07 -17.12 14.80
C ASP A 142 14.36 -18.00 13.77
N GLU A 143 13.34 -17.46 13.06
CA GLU A 143 12.64 -18.18 12.00
C GLU A 143 13.54 -18.46 10.79
N ILE A 144 14.40 -17.51 10.44
CA ILE A 144 15.19 -17.61 9.21
C ILE A 144 16.43 -18.49 9.34
N ASN A 145 16.92 -18.76 10.56
CA ASN A 145 18.18 -19.50 10.82
C ASN A 145 19.39 -19.02 9.97
N LEU A 146 19.28 -17.82 9.37
CA LEU A 146 20.36 -17.15 8.65
C LEU A 146 21.21 -16.42 9.70
N ASP A 147 22.49 -16.22 9.38
CA ASP A 147 23.38 -15.37 10.18
C ASP A 147 22.60 -14.13 10.64
N LYS A 148 22.66 -13.83 11.96
CA LYS A 148 21.80 -12.89 12.72
C LYS A 148 21.86 -11.41 12.28
N ASN A 149 22.08 -11.14 10.99
CA ASN A 149 22.44 -9.86 10.41
C ASN A 149 21.43 -9.40 9.34
N SER A 150 20.25 -10.02 9.24
CA SER A 150 19.21 -9.53 8.32
C SER A 150 18.59 -8.25 8.84
N ASN A 151 18.64 -7.21 8.01
CA ASN A 151 17.97 -5.93 8.24
C ASN A 151 16.61 -5.84 7.53
N THR A 152 16.06 -6.97 7.07
CA THR A 152 14.79 -6.99 6.34
C THR A 152 13.64 -6.56 7.23
N GLU A 153 12.88 -5.59 6.76
CA GLU A 153 11.70 -5.10 7.46
C GLU A 153 10.52 -6.09 7.33
N THR A 154 9.93 -6.46 8.47
CA THR A 154 8.68 -7.25 8.54
C THR A 154 7.48 -6.37 8.87
N PHE A 155 7.73 -5.10 9.23
CA PHE A 155 6.74 -4.06 9.47
C PHE A 155 7.18 -2.75 8.83
N VAL A 156 6.23 -2.04 8.24
CA VAL A 156 6.41 -0.71 7.66
C VAL A 156 5.24 0.17 8.05
N SER A 157 5.54 1.36 8.55
CA SER A 157 4.61 2.49 8.59
C SER A 157 5.18 3.64 7.78
N LEU A 158 4.45 4.06 6.76
CA LEU A 158 4.87 5.07 5.78
C LEU A 158 3.87 6.22 5.76
N ARG A 159 4.34 7.44 5.97
CA ARG A 159 3.59 8.66 5.63
C ARG A 159 3.90 9.06 4.19
N VAL A 160 2.88 9.19 3.37
CA VAL A 160 2.97 9.79 2.04
C VAL A 160 2.07 11.02 1.96
N ASP A 161 2.50 12.02 1.20
CA ASP A 161 1.74 13.23 0.94
C ASP A 161 1.45 13.31 -0.58
N ILE A 162 0.25 13.77 -0.94
CA ILE A 162 -0.20 13.86 -2.34
C ILE A 162 -0.27 15.34 -2.73
N ASP A 163 0.59 15.74 -3.67
CA ASP A 163 0.71 17.10 -4.17
C ASP A 163 -0.35 17.37 -5.25
N ASN A 164 -1.60 17.55 -4.81
CA ASN A 164 -2.70 18.07 -5.62
C ASN A 164 -3.69 18.88 -4.76
N LEU A 165 -4.59 19.62 -5.40
CA LEU A 165 -5.51 20.53 -4.70
C LEU A 165 -6.46 19.81 -3.73
N ASN A 166 -6.88 18.58 -4.05
CA ASN A 166 -7.87 17.85 -3.24
C ASN A 166 -7.28 17.25 -1.96
N TRP A 167 -5.97 17.00 -1.92
CA TRP A 167 -5.29 16.34 -0.81
C TRP A 167 -4.14 17.17 -0.20
N ALA A 168 -3.97 18.41 -0.65
CA ALA A 168 -2.96 19.30 -0.09
C ALA A 168 -3.13 19.40 1.43
N GLY A 169 -2.06 19.12 2.17
CA GLY A 169 -2.04 19.15 3.63
C GLY A 169 -2.52 17.88 4.33
N VAL A 170 -3.14 16.94 3.62
CA VAL A 170 -3.70 15.70 4.21
C VAL A 170 -2.68 14.57 4.14
N PRO A 171 -2.15 14.07 5.28
CA PRO A 171 -1.25 12.93 5.28
C PRO A 171 -2.00 11.62 5.03
N PHE A 172 -1.38 10.75 4.23
CA PHE A 172 -1.78 9.37 4.04
C PHE A 172 -0.79 8.47 4.78
N TYR A 173 -1.28 7.61 5.67
CA TYR A 173 -0.49 6.64 6.41
C TYR A 173 -0.75 5.24 5.86
N LEU A 174 0.29 4.59 5.35
CA LEU A 174 0.28 3.21 4.88
C LEU A 174 0.98 2.34 5.91
N ARG A 175 0.28 1.35 6.45
CA ARG A 175 0.84 0.43 7.46
C ARG A 175 0.67 -1.00 7.00
N SER A 176 1.75 -1.75 7.03
CA SER A 176 1.71 -3.18 6.78
C SER A 176 2.71 -3.90 7.64
N GLY A 177 2.33 -5.04 8.17
CA GLY A 177 3.22 -5.84 8.98
C GLY A 177 2.70 -7.24 9.21
N LYS A 178 3.66 -8.11 9.53
CA LYS A 178 3.46 -9.50 9.92
C LYS A 178 3.76 -9.66 11.40
N LYS A 179 3.06 -10.59 12.04
CA LYS A 179 3.12 -10.92 13.48
C LYS A 179 2.64 -9.81 14.41
#